data_AF-A0A7V9EZK2-F1
#
_entry.id   AF-A0A7V9EZK2-F1
#
_cell.length_a   1.000
_cell.length_b   1.000
_cell.length_c   1.000
_cell.angle_alpha   90.00
_cell.angle_beta   90.00
_cell.angle_gamma   90.00
#
_symmetry.space_group_name_H-M   'P 1'
#
loop_
_entity.id
_entity.type
_entity.pdbx_description
1 polymer ?
#
loop_
_entity_poly.entity_id
_entity_poly.type
_entity_poly.pdbx_seq_one_letter_code
_entity_poly.pdbx_strand_id
1 'polypeptide(L)'
;MKAVGGDVAEAVDSPRRLTNDEDRARRVRDLIAQVPTPVWGRDELATGEMWNSNSVIAWVIARSGLDAKSIRPPAGGRAPGWQAGLAVARRQNETGITDRPQER
;
A
#
# COMPACT_ATOMS: atom_id res chain seq x y z
N MET A 1 4.21 7.97 25.18
CA MET A 1 3.95 6.51 25.23
C MET A 1 5.15 5.80 24.65
N LYS A 2 5.85 4.97 25.43
CA LYS A 2 7.02 4.19 25.01
C LYS A 2 6.54 2.93 24.26
N ALA A 3 7.11 2.66 23.09
CA ALA A 3 6.95 1.37 22.44
C ALA A 3 7.78 0.33 23.21
N VAL A 4 7.16 -0.80 23.54
CA VAL A 4 7.79 -2.02 24.05
C VAL A 4 7.84 -3.01 22.89
N GLY A 5 9.00 -3.62 22.65
CA GLY A 5 9.20 -4.66 21.64
C GLY A 5 10.56 -4.50 20.95
N GLY A 6 11.38 -5.54 20.96
CA GLY A 6 12.79 -5.54 20.50
C GLY A 6 13.04 -5.16 19.03
N ASP A 7 11.99 -4.88 18.26
CA ASP A 7 12.03 -4.50 16.84
C ASP A 7 12.47 -3.04 16.61
N VAL A 8 12.31 -2.17 17.62
CA VAL A 8 12.67 -0.74 17.53
C VAL A 8 14.18 -0.54 17.38
N ALA A 9 14.99 -1.48 17.88
CA ALA A 9 16.46 -1.37 17.82
C ALA A 9 17.03 -1.63 16.41
N GLU A 10 16.33 -2.44 15.60
CA GLU A 10 16.70 -2.76 14.21
C GLU A 10 16.03 -1.81 13.20
N ALA A 11 15.18 -0.90 13.68
CA ALA A 11 14.48 0.05 12.84
C ALA A 11 15.47 1.10 12.28
N VAL A 12 15.60 1.13 10.96
CA VAL A 12 16.45 2.10 10.24
C VAL A 12 16.00 3.55 10.49
N ASP A 13 14.72 3.75 10.85
CA ASP A 13 14.17 5.05 11.24
C ASP A 13 13.00 4.87 12.24
N SER A 14 12.63 5.95 12.94
CA SER A 14 11.49 5.96 13.86
C SER A 14 10.17 5.70 13.12
N PRO A 15 9.23 4.93 13.72
CA PRO A 15 7.91 4.74 13.14
C PRO A 15 7.20 6.06 12.85
N ARG A 16 6.72 6.22 11.61
CA ARG A 16 5.96 7.41 11.19
C ARG A 16 4.47 7.12 11.24
N ARG A 17 3.73 7.98 11.92
CA ARG A 17 2.27 7.91 11.96
C ARG A 17 1.68 8.45 10.65
N LEU A 18 0.90 7.64 9.94
CA LEU A 18 0.29 8.02 8.67
C LEU A 18 -1.09 8.70 8.82
N THR A 19 -1.83 8.39 9.89
CA THR A 19 -3.14 9.00 10.19
C THR A 19 -3.56 8.77 11.65
N ASN A 20 -4.58 9.50 12.11
CA ASN A 20 -5.37 9.22 13.32
C ASN A 20 -6.85 8.98 13.00
N ASP A 21 -7.21 8.92 11.72
CA ASP A 21 -8.57 8.66 11.24
C ASP A 21 -8.90 7.17 11.38
N GLU A 22 -9.86 6.86 12.25
CA GLU A 22 -10.26 5.50 12.58
C GLU A 22 -10.91 4.78 11.39
N ASP A 23 -11.62 5.50 10.52
CA ASP A 23 -12.25 4.93 9.34
C ASP A 23 -11.20 4.54 8.30
N ARG A 24 -10.13 5.33 8.15
CA ARG A 24 -8.98 4.92 7.35
C ARG A 24 -8.28 3.70 7.94
N ALA A 25 -8.15 3.61 9.26
CA ALA A 25 -7.55 2.44 9.91
C ALA A 25 -8.40 1.17 9.70
N ARG A 26 -9.73 1.27 9.83
CA ARG A 26 -10.66 0.18 9.48
C ARG A 26 -10.52 -0.25 8.03
N ARG A 27 -10.52 0.71 7.09
CA ARG A 27 -10.32 0.44 5.66
C ARG A 27 -9.02 -0.31 5.38
N VAL A 28 -7.91 0.06 6.01
CA VAL A 28 -6.64 -0.67 5.87
C VAL A 28 -6.82 -2.14 6.22
N ARG A 29 -7.47 -2.44 7.36
CA ARG A 29 -7.72 -3.83 7.79
C ARG A 29 -8.61 -4.58 6.80
N ASP A 30 -9.69 -3.97 6.34
CA ASP A 30 -10.65 -4.62 5.44
C ASP A 30 -10.06 -4.87 4.04
N LEU A 31 -9.15 -4.01 3.59
CA LEU A 31 -8.48 -4.13 2.29
C LEU A 31 -7.43 -5.24 2.25
N ILE A 32 -6.87 -5.66 3.38
CA ILE A 32 -5.88 -6.76 3.41
C ILE A 32 -6.46 -8.03 2.77
N ALA A 33 -7.74 -8.32 3.01
CA ALA A 33 -8.43 -9.48 2.43
C ALA A 33 -8.67 -9.37 0.92
N GLN A 34 -8.53 -8.18 0.34
CA GLN A 34 -8.78 -7.88 -1.08
C GLN A 34 -7.50 -7.70 -1.90
N VAL A 35 -6.34 -7.92 -1.28
CA VAL A 35 -5.05 -7.78 -1.95
C VAL A 35 -4.98 -8.73 -3.15
N PRO A 36 -4.55 -8.25 -4.34
CA PRO A 36 -4.31 -9.11 -5.48
C PRO A 36 -3.31 -10.23 -5.15
N THR A 37 -3.58 -11.44 -5.65
CA THR A 37 -2.75 -12.63 -5.40
C THR A 37 -2.05 -13.15 -6.67
N PRO A 38 -1.27 -12.33 -7.41
CA PRO A 38 -0.42 -12.84 -8.49
C PRO A 38 0.73 -13.66 -7.90
N VAL A 39 1.48 -14.35 -8.77
CA VAL A 39 2.68 -15.04 -8.34
C VAL A 39 3.73 -14.05 -7.82
N TRP A 40 4.19 -14.31 -6.60
CA TRP A 40 5.22 -13.50 -5.95
C TRP A 40 6.54 -13.55 -6.74
N GLY A 41 7.23 -12.41 -6.82
CA GLY A 41 8.49 -12.30 -7.56
C GLY A 41 8.32 -12.23 -9.09
N ARG A 42 7.08 -12.22 -9.62
CA ARG A 42 6.78 -12.08 -11.05
C ARG A 42 6.02 -10.77 -11.33
N ASP A 43 6.13 -10.29 -12.56
CA ASP A 43 5.36 -9.14 -13.06
C ASP A 43 4.15 -9.61 -13.88
N GLU A 44 3.29 -10.42 -13.29
CA GLU A 44 2.07 -10.92 -13.96
C GLU A 44 1.02 -9.83 -14.17
N LEU A 45 1.13 -8.74 -13.41
CA LEU A 45 0.23 -7.59 -13.50
C LEU A 45 0.71 -6.52 -14.49
N ALA A 46 1.79 -6.77 -15.24
CA ALA A 46 2.34 -5.87 -16.26
C ALA A 46 2.53 -4.43 -15.74
N THR A 47 3.29 -4.31 -14.66
CA THR A 47 3.63 -3.05 -13.98
C THR A 47 5.07 -2.60 -14.23
N GLY A 48 5.90 -3.48 -14.79
CA GLY A 48 7.33 -3.28 -14.98
C GLY A 48 8.19 -3.69 -13.78
N GLU A 49 7.57 -4.14 -12.68
CA GLU A 49 8.26 -4.62 -11.48
C GLU A 49 7.59 -5.89 -10.93
N MET A 50 8.35 -6.68 -10.17
CA MET A 50 7.81 -7.87 -9.50
C MET A 50 6.80 -7.52 -8.39
N TRP A 51 5.83 -8.41 -8.17
CA TRP A 51 4.94 -8.34 -7.00
C TRP A 51 5.60 -8.90 -5.74
N ASN A 52 5.60 -8.13 -4.65
CA ASN A 52 6.14 -8.53 -3.35
C ASN A 52 5.42 -7.83 -2.18
N SER A 53 5.95 -7.94 -0.96
CA SER A 53 5.38 -7.31 0.23
C SER A 53 5.31 -5.78 0.14
N ASN A 54 6.29 -5.10 -0.47
CA ASN A 54 6.24 -3.66 -0.69
C ASN A 54 5.09 -3.28 -1.64
N SER A 55 4.84 -4.11 -2.66
CA SER A 55 3.70 -3.93 -3.56
C SER A 55 2.37 -4.04 -2.81
N VAL A 56 2.24 -5.06 -1.95
CA VAL A 56 1.07 -5.24 -1.09
C VAL A 56 0.83 -4.04 -0.19
N ILE A 57 1.86 -3.58 0.53
CA ILE A 57 1.76 -2.43 1.44
C ILE A 57 1.40 -1.15 0.66
N ALA A 58 2.07 -0.87 -0.46
CA ALA A 58 1.76 0.27 -1.31
C ALA A 58 0.31 0.25 -1.81
N TRP A 59 -0.17 -0.93 -2.22
CA TRP A 59 -1.54 -1.13 -2.70
C TRP A 59 -2.57 -0.86 -1.59
N VAL A 60 -2.38 -1.41 -0.38
CA VAL A 60 -3.29 -1.21 0.76
C VAL A 60 -3.34 0.26 1.19
N ILE A 61 -2.18 0.93 1.26
CA ILE A 61 -2.10 2.35 1.61
C ILE A 61 -2.84 3.20 0.57
N ALA A 62 -2.58 2.97 -0.73
CA ALA A 62 -3.26 3.72 -1.79
C ALA A 62 -4.78 3.49 -1.79
N ARG A 63 -5.23 2.24 -1.61
CA ARG A 63 -6.66 1.87 -1.61
C ARG A 63 -7.40 2.34 -0.36
N SER A 64 -6.71 2.51 0.77
CA SER A 64 -7.31 3.00 2.03
C SER A 64 -7.53 4.52 2.06
N GLY A 65 -7.08 5.24 1.02
CA GLY A 65 -7.17 6.71 0.93
C GLY A 65 -6.07 7.44 1.71
N LEU A 66 -5.00 6.74 2.07
CA LEU A 66 -3.81 7.34 2.67
C LEU A 66 -2.89 7.89 1.58
N ASP A 67 -2.18 8.98 1.88
CA ASP A 67 -1.25 9.58 0.92
C ASP A 67 0.04 8.75 0.81
N ALA A 68 0.02 7.77 -0.09
CA ALA A 68 1.17 6.94 -0.39
C ALA A 68 2.33 7.74 -1.03
N LYS A 69 2.07 8.91 -1.63
CA LYS A 69 3.14 9.73 -2.23
C LYS A 69 4.02 10.39 -1.16
N SER A 70 3.48 10.62 0.04
CA SER A 70 4.21 11.14 1.20
C SER A 70 5.19 10.13 1.82
N ILE A 71 5.06 8.85 1.46
CA ILE A 71 5.88 7.76 2.00
C ILE A 71 7.10 7.59 1.09
N ARG A 72 8.27 7.60 1.72
CA ARG A 72 9.56 7.41 1.08
C ARG A 72 10.37 6.44 1.93
N PRO A 73 11.16 5.55 1.33
CA PRO A 73 12.19 4.83 2.07
C PRO A 73 13.11 5.80 2.82
N PRO A 74 13.72 5.37 3.93
CA PRO A 74 14.80 6.12 4.57
C PRO A 74 15.91 6.48 3.57
N ALA A 75 16.75 7.45 3.92
CA ALA A 75 17.85 7.89 3.06
C ALA A 75 18.73 6.70 2.62
N GLY A 76 18.98 6.56 1.32
CA GLY A 76 19.73 5.44 0.73
C GLY A 76 18.93 4.12 0.61
N GLY A 77 17.73 4.04 1.17
CA GLY A 77 16.83 2.90 1.06
C GLY A 77 16.12 2.84 -0.29
N ARG A 78 15.70 1.63 -0.67
CA ARG A 78 14.82 1.37 -1.82
C ARG A 78 13.64 0.51 -1.39
N ALA A 79 12.52 0.64 -2.11
CA ALA A 79 11.35 -0.22 -1.96
C ALA A 79 10.95 -0.80 -3.33
N PRO A 80 11.69 -1.79 -3.86
CA PRO A 80 11.32 -2.47 -5.11
C PRO A 80 9.90 -3.06 -4.99
N GLY A 81 9.11 -2.96 -6.04
CA GLY A 81 7.71 -3.37 -6.07
C GLY A 81 6.72 -2.31 -5.56
N TRP A 82 7.18 -1.21 -4.95
CA TRP A 82 6.29 -0.15 -4.45
C TRP A 82 5.47 0.48 -5.58
N GLN A 83 6.11 0.82 -6.70
CA GLN A 83 5.40 1.41 -7.85
C GLN A 83 4.40 0.43 -8.48
N ALA A 84 4.71 -0.88 -8.48
CA ALA A 84 3.76 -1.90 -8.91
C ALA A 84 2.47 -1.87 -8.10
N GLY A 85 2.57 -1.79 -6.76
CA GLY A 85 1.41 -1.68 -5.87
C GLY A 85 0.57 -0.43 -6.15
N LEU A 86 1.21 0.73 -6.33
CA LEU A 86 0.52 1.98 -6.66
C LEU A 86 -0.17 1.93 -8.04
N ALA A 87 0.49 1.36 -9.05
CA ALA A 87 -0.05 1.22 -10.39
C ALA A 87 -1.30 0.34 -10.40
N VAL A 88 -1.27 -0.80 -9.71
CA VAL A 88 -2.42 -1.72 -9.61
C VAL A 88 -3.58 -1.07 -8.86
N ALA A 89 -3.32 -0.40 -7.73
CA ALA A 89 -4.34 0.31 -6.98
C ALA A 89 -5.04 1.39 -7.83
N ARG A 90 -4.26 2.14 -8.62
CA ARG A 90 -4.79 3.16 -9.54
C ARG A 90 -5.71 2.56 -10.59
N ARG A 91 -5.27 1.49 -11.28
CA ARG A 91 -6.07 0.81 -12.32
C ARG A 91 -7.42 0.35 -11.77
N GLN A 92 -7.44 -0.23 -10.58
CA GLN A 92 -8.68 -0.70 -9.95
C GLN A 92 -9.63 0.44 -9.53
N ASN A 93 -9.10 1.60 -9.15
CA ASN A 93 -9.94 2.77 -8.89
C ASN A 93 -10.56 3.31 -10.19
N GLU A 94 -9.82 3.26 -11.30
CA GLU A 94 -10.33 3.64 -12.64
C GLU A 94 -11.43 2.67 -13.12
N THR A 95 -11.26 1.36 -12.90
CA THR A 95 -12.30 0.35 -13.19
C THR A 95 -13.54 0.54 -12.30
N GLY A 96 -13.36 0.77 -10.99
CA GLY A 96 -14.49 0.97 -10.07
C GLY A 96 -15.27 2.27 -10.27
N ILE A 97 -14.66 3.30 -10.89
CA ILE A 97 -15.38 4.52 -11.31
C ILE A 97 -16.30 4.22 -12.50
N THR A 98 -15.91 3.29 -13.38
CA THR A 98 -16.63 2.98 -14.62
C THR A 98 -17.87 2.11 -14.36
N ASP A 99 -17.94 1.42 -13.22
CA ASP A 99 -19.02 0.49 -12.87
C ASP A 99 -20.12 1.10 -11.99
N ARG A 100 -20.11 2.43 -11.76
CA ARG A 100 -21.24 3.11 -11.10
C ARG A 100 -22.31 3.46 -12.15
N PRO A 101 -23.52 2.87 -12.09
CA PRO A 101 -24.62 3.38 -12.91
C PRO A 101 -24.90 4.83 -12.53
N GLN A 102 -24.91 5.73 -13.52
CA GLN A 102 -25.43 7.08 -13.35
C GLN A 102 -26.92 6.99 -13.06
N GLU A 103 -27.30 7.13 -11.79
CA GLU A 103 -28.68 7.46 -11.44
C GLU A 103 -29.02 8.82 -12.06
N ARG A 104 -29.97 8.80 -13.00
CA ARG A 104 -30.73 9.96 -13.46
C ARG A 104 -31.95 10.15 -12.58
#